data_AF-A0A0K9GQL7-F1
#
_entry.id   AF-A0A0K9GQL7-F1
#
_cell.length_a   1.000
_cell.length_b   1.000
_cell.length_c   1.000
_cell.angle_alpha   90.00
_cell.angle_beta   90.00
_cell.angle_gamma   90.00
#
_symmetry.space_group_name_H-M   'P 1'
#
loop_
_entity.id
_entity.type
_entity.pdbx_description
1 polymer ?
#
loop_
_entity_poly.entity_id
_entity_poly.type
_entity_poly.pdbx_seq_one_letter_code
_entity_poly.pdbx_strand_id
1 'polypeptide(L)'
;MLKLGKKRGIFWGEFLFWAVIIVILLGANYLIFKIARTNRKKRAWGGATLLLLSPVVFFACVFIGVTYGWGFGAGFLAVIYTLLFVVNGLIVLIISFFTNKKIVNY
;
A
#
# COMPACT_ATOMS: atom_id res chain seq x y z
N MET A 1 -19.05 -7.48 41.81
CA MET A 1 -18.68 -8.16 40.56
C MET A 1 -18.20 -7.12 39.54
N LEU A 2 -16.89 -6.94 39.42
CA LEU A 2 -16.26 -5.99 38.50
C LEU A 2 -16.02 -6.65 37.14
N LYS A 3 -16.67 -6.16 36.07
CA LYS A 3 -16.35 -6.53 34.68
C LYS A 3 -15.02 -5.89 34.24
N LEU A 4 -13.91 -6.39 34.78
CA LEU A 4 -12.56 -6.14 34.28
C LEU A 4 -12.27 -7.17 33.18
N GLY A 5 -12.78 -6.97 31.97
CA GLY A 5 -12.71 -8.00 30.93
C GLY A 5 -12.79 -7.53 29.48
N LYS A 6 -12.45 -6.27 29.17
CA LYS A 6 -12.50 -5.78 27.77
C LYS A 6 -11.45 -4.71 27.47
N LYS A 7 -10.17 -5.03 27.69
CA LYS A 7 -9.06 -4.12 27.34
C LYS A 7 -7.85 -4.78 26.67
N ARG A 8 -8.00 -6.01 26.15
CA ARG A 8 -6.90 -6.75 25.46
C ARG A 8 -7.09 -6.94 23.95
N GLY A 9 -8.23 -6.56 23.36
CA GLY A 9 -8.50 -6.78 21.93
C GLY A 9 -8.05 -5.66 20.99
N ILE A 10 -7.80 -4.45 21.51
CA ILE A 10 -7.48 -3.27 20.68
C ILE A 10 -6.09 -3.39 20.04
N PHE A 11 -5.10 -3.85 20.80
CA PHE A 11 -3.71 -3.95 20.31
C PHE A 11 -3.53 -5.00 19.21
N TRP A 12 -4.28 -6.10 19.26
CA TRP A 12 -4.20 -7.18 18.26
C TRP A 12 -4.82 -6.81 16.92
N GLY A 13 -5.91 -6.02 16.95
CA GLY A 13 -6.58 -5.55 15.73
C GLY A 13 -5.70 -4.62 14.90
N GLU A 14 -4.99 -3.70 15.55
CA GLU A 14 -4.08 -2.79 14.86
C GLU A 14 -2.87 -3.53 14.26
N PHE A 15 -2.33 -4.51 14.98
CA PHE A 15 -1.21 -5.32 14.48
C PHE A 15 -1.59 -6.12 13.23
N LEU A 16 -2.80 -6.69 13.20
CA LEU A 16 -3.34 -7.37 12.02
C LEU A 16 -3.48 -6.41 10.83
N PHE A 17 -3.93 -5.19 11.08
CA PHE A 17 -4.06 -4.16 10.04
C PHE A 17 -2.70 -3.79 9.42
N TRP A 18 -1.67 -3.62 10.24
CA TRP A 18 -0.30 -3.43 9.79
C TRP A 18 0.27 -4.64 9.04
N ALA A 19 -0.02 -5.86 9.49
CA ALA A 19 0.43 -7.06 8.78
C ALA A 19 -0.21 -7.15 7.37
N VAL A 20 -1.50 -6.86 7.25
CA VAL A 20 -2.23 -6.87 5.97
C VAL A 20 -1.64 -5.85 4.99
N ILE A 21 -1.38 -4.61 5.42
CA ILE A 21 -0.83 -3.59 4.50
C ILE A 21 0.57 -3.98 4.00
N ILE A 22 1.41 -4.55 4.86
CA ILE A 22 2.75 -5.00 4.48
C ILE A 22 2.68 -6.13 3.47
N VAL A 23 1.79 -7.11 3.69
CA VAL A 23 1.59 -8.22 2.75
C VAL A 23 1.08 -7.72 1.40
N ILE A 24 0.14 -6.77 1.39
CA ILE A 24 -0.38 -6.17 0.16
C ILE A 24 0.73 -5.41 -0.58
N LEU A 25 1.53 -4.61 0.11
CA LEU A 25 2.63 -3.85 -0.49
C LEU A 25 3.71 -4.77 -1.08
N LEU A 26 4.11 -5.81 -0.33
CA LEU A 26 5.05 -6.83 -0.80
C LEU A 26 4.51 -7.59 -2.01
N GLY A 27 3.23 -8.00 -1.96
CA GLY A 27 2.56 -8.68 -3.06
C GLY A 27 2.43 -7.81 -4.31
N ALA A 28 2.03 -6.56 -4.17
CA ALA A 28 1.94 -5.59 -5.25
C ALA A 28 3.32 -5.36 -5.90
N ASN A 29 4.37 -5.18 -5.09
CA ASN A 29 5.73 -5.05 -5.58
C ASN A 29 6.17 -6.31 -6.32
N TYR A 30 6.00 -7.49 -5.73
CA TYR A 30 6.36 -8.74 -6.37
C TYR A 30 5.63 -8.93 -7.71
N LEU A 31 4.33 -8.64 -7.78
CA LEU A 31 3.55 -8.68 -9.02
C LEU A 31 4.11 -7.72 -10.06
N ILE A 32 4.39 -6.48 -9.69
CA ILE A 32 4.94 -5.48 -10.63
C ILE A 32 6.31 -5.94 -11.14
N PHE A 33 7.20 -6.41 -10.26
CA PHE A 33 8.51 -6.92 -10.69
C PHE A 33 8.38 -8.17 -11.56
N LYS A 34 7.47 -9.09 -11.24
CA LYS A 34 7.22 -10.31 -12.01
C LYS A 34 6.63 -10.03 -13.39
N ILE A 35 5.67 -9.10 -13.49
CA ILE A 35 5.03 -8.69 -14.76
C ILE A 35 5.99 -7.84 -15.59
N ALA A 36 6.72 -6.94 -14.95
CA ALA A 36 7.58 -6.00 -15.66
C ALA A 36 8.88 -6.63 -16.16
N ARG A 37 9.41 -7.67 -15.49
CA ARG A 37 10.70 -8.34 -15.78
C ARG A 37 11.79 -7.31 -16.16
N THR A 38 12.10 -7.18 -17.45
CA THR A 38 13.16 -6.30 -18.00
C THR A 38 12.62 -5.04 -18.68
N ASN A 39 11.29 -4.93 -18.85
CA ASN A 39 10.69 -3.96 -19.74
C ASN A 39 10.38 -2.65 -19.01
N ARG A 40 11.17 -1.62 -19.30
CA ARG A 40 11.07 -0.28 -18.69
C ARG A 40 9.66 0.29 -18.72
N LYS A 41 8.95 0.17 -19.85
CA LYS A 41 7.58 0.68 -19.98
C LYS A 41 6.64 0.02 -18.97
N LYS A 42 6.74 -1.30 -18.81
CA LYS A 42 5.88 -2.07 -17.88
C LYS A 42 6.18 -1.75 -16.41
N ARG A 43 7.44 -1.44 -16.07
CA ARG A 43 7.81 -0.94 -14.73
C ARG A 43 7.22 0.43 -14.44
N ALA A 44 7.30 1.37 -15.40
CA ALA A 44 6.73 2.70 -15.26
C ALA A 44 5.20 2.65 -15.10
N TRP A 45 4.52 1.83 -15.89
CA TRP A 45 3.09 1.58 -15.76
C TRP A 45 2.74 0.96 -14.39
N GLY A 46 3.55 0.02 -13.88
CA GLY A 46 3.35 -0.54 -12.54
C GLY A 46 3.42 0.49 -11.42
N GLY A 47 4.40 1.40 -11.48
CA GLY A 47 4.51 2.51 -10.51
C GLY A 47 3.39 3.53 -10.65
N ALA A 48 2.96 3.86 -11.88
CA ALA A 48 1.82 4.73 -12.13
C ALA A 48 0.50 4.13 -11.61
N THR A 49 0.29 2.82 -11.79
CA THR A 49 -0.87 2.11 -11.24
C THR A 49 -0.88 2.15 -9.71
N LEU A 50 0.28 1.95 -9.06
CA LEU A 50 0.39 2.09 -7.60
C LEU A 50 0.03 3.50 -7.11
N LEU A 51 0.48 4.53 -7.83
CA LEU A 51 0.11 5.91 -7.53
C LEU A 51 -1.39 6.17 -7.72
N LEU A 52 -2.00 5.65 -8.78
CA LEU A 52 -3.44 5.76 -9.01
C LEU A 52 -4.25 4.96 -7.97
N LEU A 53 -3.69 3.89 -7.42
CA LEU A 53 -4.31 3.14 -6.33
C LEU A 53 -4.27 3.91 -5.01
N SER A 54 -3.32 4.84 -4.82
CA SER A 54 -3.17 5.57 -3.56
C SER A 54 -4.42 6.35 -3.11
N PRO A 55 -5.10 7.15 -3.95
CA PRO A 55 -6.36 7.79 -3.55
C PRO A 55 -7.47 6.76 -3.27
N VAL A 56 -7.49 5.63 -3.97
CA VAL A 56 -8.47 4.55 -3.73
C VAL A 56 -8.26 3.95 -2.34
N VAL A 57 -7.01 3.69 -1.94
CA VAL A 57 -6.66 3.20 -0.61
C VAL A 57 -7.04 4.22 0.47
N PHE A 58 -6.81 5.52 0.24
CA PHE A 58 -7.23 6.57 1.15
C PHE A 58 -8.75 6.54 1.40
N PHE A 59 -9.55 6.59 0.32
CA PHE A 59 -11.00 6.57 0.44
C PHE A 59 -11.52 5.28 1.05
N ALA A 60 -10.95 4.12 0.71
CA ALA A 60 -11.33 2.85 1.30
C ALA A 60 -11.09 2.85 2.82
N CYS A 61 -9.94 3.35 3.27
CA CYS A 61 -9.63 3.40 4.70
C CYS A 61 -10.53 4.37 5.46
N VAL A 62 -10.80 5.55 4.89
CA VAL A 62 -11.73 6.52 5.49
C VAL A 62 -13.15 5.95 5.53
N PHE A 63 -13.62 5.31 4.46
CA PHE A 63 -14.95 4.69 4.39
C PHE A 63 -15.12 3.62 5.47
N ILE A 64 -14.18 2.68 5.57
CA ILE A 64 -14.16 1.65 6.63
C ILE A 64 -14.13 2.32 8.01
N GLY A 65 -13.29 3.34 8.19
CA GLY A 65 -13.19 4.10 9.43
C GLY A 65 -14.51 4.73 9.87
N VAL A 66 -15.26 5.31 8.93
CA VAL A 66 -16.59 5.90 9.16
C VAL A 66 -17.64 4.81 9.44
N THR A 67 -17.66 3.73 8.65
CA THR A 67 -18.62 2.62 8.81
C THR A 67 -18.50 1.93 10.17
N TYR A 68 -17.29 1.76 10.69
CA TYR A 68 -17.05 1.08 11.97
C TYR A 68 -16.87 2.04 13.16
N GLY A 69 -16.97 3.35 12.95
CA GLY A 69 -16.91 4.35 14.02
C GLY A 69 -15.51 4.54 14.64
N TRP A 70 -14.43 4.31 13.89
CA TRP A 70 -13.05 4.36 14.37
C TRP A 70 -12.50 5.79 14.51
N GLY A 71 -13.29 6.80 14.14
CA GLY A 71 -13.02 8.22 14.41
C GLY A 71 -11.68 8.72 13.86
N PHE A 72 -11.00 9.59 14.62
CA PHE A 72 -9.75 10.23 14.23
C PHE A 72 -8.61 9.24 13.92
N GLY A 73 -8.58 8.09 14.60
CA GLY A 73 -7.57 7.04 14.39
C GLY A 73 -7.59 6.47 12.97
N ALA A 74 -8.79 6.29 12.39
CA ALA A 74 -8.91 5.82 11.01
C ALA A 74 -8.43 6.86 9.99
N GLY A 75 -8.64 8.15 10.25
CA GLY A 75 -8.10 9.22 9.41
C GLY A 75 -6.56 9.23 9.42
N PHE A 76 -5.95 9.08 10.60
CA PHE A 76 -4.50 9.01 10.74
C PHE A 76 -3.90 7.78 10.04
N LEU A 77 -4.52 6.60 10.20
CA LEU A 77 -4.14 5.38 9.48
C LEU A 77 -4.31 5.52 7.96
N ALA A 78 -5.38 6.15 7.50
CA ALA A 78 -5.61 6.40 6.08
C ALA A 78 -4.46 7.22 5.45
N VAL A 79 -4.01 8.27 6.14
CA VAL A 79 -2.89 9.10 5.68
C VAL A 79 -1.60 8.29 5.62
N ILE A 80 -1.27 7.54 6.67
CA ILE A 80 -0.06 6.72 6.73
C ILE A 80 -0.04 5.67 5.61
N TYR A 81 -1.14 4.96 5.40
CA TYR A 81 -1.21 3.93 4.37
C TYR A 81 -1.15 4.51 2.96
N THR A 82 -1.77 5.66 2.75
CA THR A 82 -1.68 6.38 1.48
C THR A 82 -0.26 6.80 1.20
N LEU A 83 0.45 7.35 2.20
CA LEU A 83 1.86 7.70 2.08
C LEU A 83 2.73 6.49 1.74
N LEU A 84 2.50 5.33 2.37
CA LEU A 84 3.22 4.10 2.04
C LEU A 84 3.01 3.69 0.58
N PHE A 85 1.78 3.75 0.08
CA PHE A 85 1.49 3.46 -1.33
C PHE A 85 2.11 4.46 -2.29
N VAL A 86 2.09 5.76 -1.95
CA VAL A 86 2.69 6.82 -2.77
C VAL A 86 4.21 6.65 -2.83
N VAL A 87 4.86 6.49 -1.68
CA VAL A 87 6.31 6.27 -1.60
C VAL A 87 6.70 5.02 -2.37
N ASN A 88 5.93 3.93 -2.25
CA ASN A 88 6.19 2.71 -2.99
C ASN A 88 6.05 2.90 -4.52
N GLY A 89 4.97 3.54 -4.97
CA GLY A 89 4.77 3.87 -6.39
C GLY A 89 5.90 4.75 -6.96
N LEU A 90 6.36 5.73 -6.18
CA LEU A 90 7.52 6.57 -6.52
C LEU A 90 8.81 5.75 -6.61
N ILE A 91 9.10 4.87 -5.65
CA ILE A 91 10.28 4.00 -5.69
C ILE A 91 10.28 3.15 -6.97
N VAL A 92 9.14 2.54 -7.31
CA VAL A 92 9.02 1.73 -8.54
C VAL A 92 9.23 2.59 -9.80
N LEU A 93 8.70 3.81 -9.83
CA LEU A 93 8.92 4.75 -10.94
C LEU A 93 10.40 5.14 -11.07
N ILE A 94 11.08 5.42 -9.96
CA ILE A 94 12.51 5.73 -9.93
C ILE A 94 13.30 4.54 -10.47
N ILE A 95 13.02 3.32 -9.99
CA ILE A 95 13.67 2.08 -10.48
C ILE A 95 13.41 1.88 -11.98
N SER A 96 12.21 2.22 -12.46
CA SER A 96 11.90 2.22 -13.89
C SER A 96 12.76 3.23 -14.65
N PHE A 97 13.00 4.41 -14.10
CA PHE A 97 13.82 5.42 -14.74
C PHE A 97 15.26 4.94 -14.92
N PHE A 98 15.84 4.32 -13.88
CA PHE A 98 17.18 3.71 -13.88
C PHE A 98 17.29 2.38 -14.64
N THR A 99 16.16 1.72 -14.94
CA THR A 99 16.13 0.54 -15.81
C THR A 99 16.44 0.97 -17.24
N ASN A 100 17.72 0.99 -17.58
CA ASN A 100 18.20 1.31 -18.93
C ASN A 100 17.52 0.42 -19.98
N LYS A 101 17.15 1.01 -21.11
CA LYS A 101 16.89 0.23 -22.34
C LYS A 101 18.18 -0.56 -22.61
N LYS A 102 18.20 -1.86 -22.37
CA LYS A 102 18.98 -2.69 -23.29
C LYS A 102 18.28 -2.51 -24.64
N ILE A 103 18.88 -1.69 -25.50
CA ILE A 103 18.60 -1.70 -26.93
C ILE A 103 19.03 -3.09 -27.38
N VAL A 104 18.13 -4.06 -27.27
CA VAL A 104 18.33 -5.33 -27.94
C VAL A 104 17.98 -5.05 -29.38
N ASN A 105 18.97 -4.57 -30.13
CA ASN A 105 18.95 -4.65 -31.58
C ASN A 105 18.99 -6.15 -31.90
N TYR A 106 17.87 -6.67 -32.40
CA TYR A 106 17.86 -7.85 -33.25
C TYR A 106 17.77 -7.35 -34.68
#